data_AF-A0A935KV97-F1
#
_entry.id   AF-A0A935KV97-F1
#
_cell.length_a   1.000
_cell.length_b   1.000
_cell.length_c   1.000
_cell.angle_alpha   90.00
_cell.angle_beta   90.00
_cell.angle_gamma   90.00
#
_symmetry.space_group_name_H-M   'P 1'
#
loop_
_entity.id
_entity.type
_entity.pdbx_description
1 polymer ?
#
loop_
_entity_poly.entity_id
_entity_poly.type
_entity_poly.pdbx_seq_one_letter_code
_entity_poly.pdbx_strand_id
1 'polypeptide(L)'
;MIIILDHWARRWQALDFDTDSGTGRIRWLSRKPQQCNGFAQKLKGVWYARWRTRDYEVFQAGGQKWPMTREYNCRNVPTGSNRTFSIHLKDRTLFELTYRANFGGDGPTFDEFDLMNEDFFYWVAAAWNAPDLETVRKASCWGVSPPIENEQD
;
A
#
# COMPACT_ATOMS: atom_id res chain seq x y z
N MET A 1 -14.30 5.19 13.32
CA MET A 1 -14.96 4.61 12.12
C MET A 1 -14.11 3.44 11.64
N ILE A 2 -14.67 2.26 11.35
CA ILE A 2 -13.89 1.09 10.89
C ILE A 2 -13.77 1.12 9.37
N ILE A 3 -12.55 1.06 8.85
CA ILE A 3 -12.27 0.93 7.42
C ILE A 3 -11.90 -0.51 7.13
N ILE A 4 -12.48 -1.07 6.06
CA ILE A 4 -12.10 -2.39 5.54
C ILE A 4 -10.96 -2.22 4.53
N LEU A 5 -9.82 -2.83 4.84
CA LEU A 5 -8.63 -2.86 3.99
C LEU A 5 -8.28 -4.31 3.60
N ASP A 6 -7.62 -4.48 2.47
CA ASP A 6 -7.00 -5.76 2.13
C ASP A 6 -5.69 -5.94 2.90
N HIS A 7 -5.45 -7.15 3.43
CA HIS A 7 -4.14 -7.46 3.98
C HIS A 7 -3.16 -7.64 2.82
N TRP A 8 -2.08 -6.85 2.82
CA TRP A 8 -1.08 -6.85 1.75
C TRP A 8 -0.61 -8.26 1.41
N ALA A 9 -0.55 -8.57 0.11
CA ALA A 9 -0.22 -9.87 -0.47
C ALA A 9 -1.07 -11.07 0.00
N ARG A 10 -2.14 -10.87 0.79
CA ARG A 10 -2.98 -11.94 1.34
C ARG A 10 -4.43 -11.82 0.90
N ARG A 11 -4.73 -12.40 -0.26
CA ARG A 11 -6.03 -12.30 -0.96
C ARG A 11 -7.24 -12.88 -0.19
N TRP A 12 -6.99 -13.66 0.86
CA TRP A 12 -8.01 -14.33 1.68
C TRP A 12 -8.22 -13.66 3.04
N GLN A 13 -7.61 -12.49 3.25
CA GLN A 13 -7.65 -11.77 4.52
C GLN A 13 -7.98 -10.29 4.30
N ALA A 14 -8.92 -9.78 5.08
CA ALA A 14 -9.16 -8.35 5.23
C ALA A 14 -8.75 -7.89 6.62
N LEU A 15 -8.61 -6.59 6.77
CA LEU A 15 -8.35 -5.90 8.02
C LEU A 15 -9.52 -4.97 8.32
N ASP A 16 -10.15 -5.18 9.48
CA ASP A 16 -10.98 -4.16 10.11
C ASP A 16 -10.00 -3.19 10.79
N PHE A 17 -9.79 -2.02 10.19
CA PHE A 17 -8.79 -1.04 10.62
C PHE A 17 -9.47 0.13 11.34
N ASP A 18 -9.08 0.37 12.58
CA ASP A 18 -9.48 1.56 13.32
C ASP A 18 -8.50 2.69 13.00
N THR A 19 -9.00 3.68 12.27
CA THR A 19 -8.17 4.80 11.85
C THR A 19 -7.72 5.65 13.03
N ASP A 20 -8.44 5.73 14.14
CA ASP A 20 -8.06 6.65 15.23
C ASP A 20 -6.85 6.13 15.99
N SER A 21 -6.83 4.84 16.31
CA SER A 21 -5.71 4.19 17.00
C SER A 21 -4.63 3.65 16.04
N GLY A 22 -4.98 3.43 14.77
CA GLY A 22 -4.11 2.72 13.81
C GLY A 22 -3.94 1.25 14.15
N THR A 23 -4.87 0.69 14.90
CA THR A 23 -4.90 -0.75 15.19
C THR A 23 -5.81 -1.47 14.21
N GLY A 24 -5.65 -2.78 14.09
CA GLY A 24 -6.42 -3.55 13.14
C GLY A 24 -6.59 -5.00 13.54
N ARG A 25 -7.75 -5.56 13.20
CA ARG A 25 -8.12 -6.95 13.42
C ARG A 25 -8.27 -7.67 12.09
N ILE A 26 -7.49 -8.72 11.90
CA ILE A 26 -7.54 -9.53 10.68
C ILE A 26 -8.81 -10.39 10.71
N ARG A 27 -9.50 -10.47 9.58
CA ARG A 27 -10.59 -11.42 9.34
C ARG A 27 -10.33 -12.22 8.08
N TRP A 28 -10.70 -13.50 8.12
CA TRP A 28 -10.68 -14.37 6.96
C TRP A 28 -11.87 -14.11 6.07
N LEU A 29 -11.65 -14.17 4.76
CA LEU A 29 -12.66 -13.92 3.75
C LEU A 29 -13.05 -15.24 3.10
N SER A 30 -14.36 -15.50 3.01
CA SER A 30 -14.90 -16.63 2.26
C SER A 30 -14.83 -16.40 0.75
N ARG A 31 -14.85 -15.13 0.32
CA ARG A 31 -14.72 -14.71 -1.08
C ARG A 31 -13.95 -13.40 -1.14
N LYS A 32 -13.24 -13.19 -2.25
CA LYS A 32 -12.48 -11.97 -2.49
C LYS A 32 -13.45 -10.76 -2.58
N PRO A 33 -13.19 -9.63 -1.88
CA PRO A 33 -13.96 -8.41 -2.03
C PRO A 33 -13.82 -7.87 -3.46
N GLN A 34 -14.91 -7.36 -4.03
CA GLN A 34 -14.87 -6.66 -5.32
C GLN A 34 -14.26 -5.27 -5.19
N GLN A 35 -14.34 -4.66 -4.00
CA GLN A 35 -13.82 -3.34 -3.70
C GLN A 35 -13.21 -3.33 -2.28
N CYS A 36 -12.11 -2.61 -2.12
CA CYS A 36 -11.48 -2.31 -0.84
C CYS A 36 -11.08 -0.83 -0.81
N ASN A 37 -10.96 -0.25 0.39
CA ASN A 37 -10.55 1.15 0.53
C ASN A 37 -9.03 1.35 0.52
N GLY A 38 -8.25 0.26 0.39
CA GLY A 38 -6.80 0.30 0.43
C GLY A 38 -6.20 -0.98 0.98
N PHE A 39 -4.93 -0.88 1.38
CA PHE A 39 -4.10 -1.99 1.79
C PHE A 39 -3.41 -1.72 3.11
N ALA A 40 -3.14 -2.78 3.86
CA ALA A 40 -2.39 -2.70 5.10
C ALA A 40 -1.38 -3.84 5.26
N GLN A 41 -0.28 -3.55 5.95
CA GLN A 41 0.74 -4.52 6.33
C GLN A 41 1.08 -4.36 7.81
N LYS A 42 1.24 -5.49 8.52
CA LYS A 42 1.77 -5.49 9.89
C LYS A 42 3.26 -5.76 9.86
N LEU A 43 4.06 -4.87 10.44
CA LEU A 43 5.50 -5.05 10.59
C LEU A 43 5.91 -4.69 12.03
N LYS A 44 6.70 -5.57 12.67
CA LYS A 44 7.20 -5.38 14.06
C LYS A 44 6.11 -4.95 15.06
N GLY A 45 4.91 -5.54 14.94
CA GLY A 45 3.77 -5.25 15.82
C GLY A 45 2.95 -4.02 15.43
N VAL A 46 3.43 -3.16 14.54
CA VAL A 46 2.77 -1.93 14.08
C VAL A 46 2.03 -2.18 12.77
N TRP A 47 0.83 -1.63 12.65
CA TRP A 47 0.10 -1.61 11.39
C TRP A 47 0.46 -0.37 10.57
N TYR A 48 0.70 -0.60 9.29
CA TYR A 48 0.91 0.40 8.27
C TYR A 48 -0.19 0.25 7.25
N ALA A 49 -0.80 1.36 6.83
CA ALA A 49 -1.92 1.35 5.91
C ALA A 49 -1.80 2.47 4.88
N ARG A 50 -2.15 2.18 3.63
CA ARG A 50 -2.49 3.17 2.60
C ARG A 50 -3.95 2.99 2.24
N TRP A 51 -4.74 4.05 2.36
CA TRP A 51 -6.17 3.98 2.12
C TRP A 51 -6.73 5.29 1.57
N ARG A 52 -7.88 5.20 0.90
CA ARG A 52 -8.55 6.33 0.24
C ARG A 52 -9.72 6.85 1.09
N THR A 53 -9.72 8.15 1.35
CA THR A 53 -10.89 8.90 1.84
C THR A 53 -11.78 9.29 0.65
N ARG A 54 -12.85 10.07 0.86
CA ARG A 54 -13.63 10.62 -0.26
C ARG A 54 -12.80 11.54 -1.17
N ASP A 55 -11.83 12.26 -0.60
CA ASP A 55 -11.19 13.39 -1.26
C ASP A 55 -9.70 13.16 -1.56
N TYR A 56 -9.03 12.34 -0.76
CA TYR A 56 -7.58 12.11 -0.84
C TYR A 56 -7.16 10.74 -0.31
N GLU A 57 -5.94 10.33 -0.63
CA GLU A 57 -5.32 9.13 -0.07
C GLU A 57 -4.52 9.44 1.19
N VAL A 58 -4.40 8.46 2.08
CA VAL A 58 -3.76 8.59 3.39
C VAL A 58 -2.79 7.44 3.56
N PHE A 59 -1.57 7.76 4.00
CA PHE A 59 -0.69 6.78 4.63
C PHE A 59 -0.78 6.92 6.15
N GLN A 60 -0.79 5.79 6.84
CA GLN A 60 -0.90 5.72 8.30
C GLN A 60 0.08 4.70 8.86
N ALA A 61 0.77 5.07 9.95
CA ALA A 61 1.68 4.21 10.71
C ALA A 61 1.29 4.28 12.19
N GLY A 62 0.63 3.24 12.70
CA GLY A 62 -0.04 3.32 14.01
C GLY A 62 -0.95 4.54 14.08
N GLY A 63 -0.88 5.32 15.16
CA GLY A 63 -1.73 6.51 15.32
C GLY A 63 -1.38 7.71 14.42
N GLN A 64 -0.23 7.68 13.73
CA GLN A 64 0.23 8.81 12.90
C GLN A 64 -0.26 8.69 11.47
N LYS A 65 -0.73 9.80 10.90
CA LYS A 65 -1.38 9.86 9.58
C LYS A 65 -0.79 10.99 8.75
N TRP A 66 -0.63 10.75 7.46
CA TRP A 66 -0.16 11.75 6.51
C TRP A 66 -1.03 11.68 5.25
N PRO A 67 -1.69 12.79 4.87
CA PRO A 67 -2.41 12.85 3.62
C PRO A 67 -1.40 12.82 2.46
N MET A 68 -1.70 12.03 1.44
CA MET A 68 -0.85 11.85 0.27
C MET A 68 -1.02 12.99 -0.73
N THR A 69 -0.70 14.21 -0.28
CA THR A 69 -0.72 15.42 -1.11
C THR A 69 0.67 15.68 -1.69
N ARG A 70 0.73 16.58 -2.69
CA ARG A 70 1.98 17.03 -3.33
C ARG A 70 2.91 17.81 -2.40
N GLU A 71 2.44 18.21 -1.21
CA GLU A 71 3.27 18.91 -0.21
C GLU A 71 4.30 17.98 0.44
N TYR A 72 3.98 16.68 0.51
CA TYR A 72 4.84 15.67 1.06
C TYR A 72 5.65 14.99 -0.05
N ASN A 73 6.86 14.55 0.29
CA ASN A 73 7.68 13.69 -0.55
C ASN A 73 7.90 12.37 0.17
N CYS A 74 7.76 11.26 -0.55
CA CYS A 74 8.05 9.93 -0.02
C CYS A 74 9.32 9.37 -0.65
N ARG A 75 10.16 8.68 0.14
CA ARG A 75 11.34 7.99 -0.38
C ARG A 75 11.36 6.56 0.12
N ASN A 76 11.81 5.65 -0.73
CA ASN A 76 12.14 4.27 -0.38
C ASN A 76 13.53 3.94 -0.93
N VAL A 77 14.53 3.97 -0.05
CA VAL A 77 15.95 3.89 -0.45
C VAL A 77 16.54 2.54 -0.01
N PRO A 78 17.13 1.76 -0.92
CA PRO A 78 17.81 0.52 -0.57
C PRO A 78 19.19 0.78 0.05
N THR A 79 19.57 -0.05 1.03
CA THR A 79 20.91 -0.05 1.65
C THR A 79 21.28 -1.48 2.04
N GLY A 80 22.00 -2.17 1.14
CA GLY A 80 22.26 -3.60 1.27
C GLY A 80 20.95 -4.40 1.27
N SER A 81 20.74 -5.23 2.29
CA SER A 81 19.52 -6.03 2.47
C SER A 81 18.37 -5.27 3.14
N ASN A 82 18.59 -4.01 3.53
CA ASN A 82 17.59 -3.16 4.17
C ASN A 82 17.05 -2.12 3.19
N ARG A 83 15.90 -1.57 3.54
CA ARG A 83 15.29 -0.41 2.90
C ARG A 83 14.86 0.58 3.96
N THR A 84 14.95 1.87 3.62
CA THR A 84 14.45 2.95 4.46
C THR A 84 13.32 3.66 3.73
N PHE A 85 12.11 3.51 4.27
CA PHE A 85 10.94 4.28 3.87
C PHE A 85 10.85 5.55 4.71
N SER A 86 10.64 6.70 4.08
CA SER A 86 10.55 7.98 4.79
C SER A 86 9.55 8.94 4.15
N ILE A 87 8.94 9.77 4.99
CA ILE A 87 8.01 10.83 4.60
C ILE A 87 8.63 12.15 4.99
N HIS A 88 8.68 13.08 4.05
CA HIS A 88 9.30 14.39 4.17
C HIS A 88 8.28 15.48 3.91
N LEU A 89 8.41 16.59 4.64
CA LEU A 89 7.75 17.84 4.35
C LEU A 89 8.83 18.91 4.21
N LYS A 90 9.07 19.36 2.99
CA LYS A 90 10.24 20.19 2.63
C LYS A 90 11.54 19.49 3.09
N ASP A 91 12.37 20.15 3.89
CA ASP A 91 13.66 19.63 4.36
C ASP A 91 13.56 18.81 5.67
N ARG A 92 12.35 18.53 6.15
CA ARG A 92 12.13 17.81 7.41
C ARG A 92 11.61 16.40 7.18
N THR A 93 12.32 15.41 7.70
CA THR A 93 11.82 14.03 7.85
C THR A 93 10.76 13.98 8.96
N LEU A 94 9.55 13.57 8.62
CA LEU A 94 8.43 13.41 9.57
C LEU A 94 8.28 11.97 10.04
N PHE A 95 8.65 11.02 9.19
CA PHE A 95 8.57 9.59 9.47
C PHE A 95 9.72 8.87 8.79
N GLU A 96 10.29 7.89 9.48
CA GLU A 96 11.32 7.02 8.94
C GLU A 96 11.14 5.60 9.49
N LEU A 97 11.26 4.62 8.60
CA LEU A 97 11.21 3.20 8.92
C LEU A 97 12.30 2.48 8.14
N THR A 98 13.27 1.95 8.85
CA THR A 98 14.22 0.98 8.30
C THR A 98 13.71 -0.44 8.54
N TYR A 99 13.62 -1.21 7.46
CA TYR A 99 13.14 -2.58 7.47
C TYR A 99 14.01 -3.46 6.58
N ARG A 100 14.09 -4.75 6.92
CA ARG A 100 14.67 -5.74 6.03
C ARG A 100 13.65 -6.02 4.95
N ALA A 101 14.01 -5.80 3.70
CA ALA A 101 13.13 -6.14 2.61
C ALA A 101 13.11 -7.66 2.44
N ASN A 102 11.90 -8.21 2.29
CA ASN A 102 11.71 -9.63 2.05
C ASN A 102 12.01 -9.91 0.58
N PHE A 103 13.29 -9.98 0.22
CA PHE A 103 13.67 -10.38 -1.12
C PHE A 103 13.70 -11.91 -1.21
N GLY A 104 12.90 -12.48 -2.10
CA GLY A 104 13.27 -13.71 -2.82
C GLY A 104 14.16 -13.41 -4.04
N GLY A 105 14.69 -12.18 -4.14
CA GLY A 105 15.29 -11.55 -5.32
C GLY A 105 16.67 -12.03 -5.75
N ASP A 106 17.02 -13.29 -5.49
CA ASP A 106 18.21 -13.91 -6.10
C ASP A 106 17.87 -14.59 -7.45
N GLY A 107 16.64 -14.42 -7.94
CA GLY A 107 16.20 -14.93 -9.23
C GLY A 107 16.67 -14.03 -10.40
N PRO A 108 17.17 -14.59 -11.51
CA PRO A 108 17.61 -13.82 -12.68
C PRO A 108 16.49 -13.06 -13.40
N THR A 109 15.22 -13.28 -13.00
CA THR A 109 14.03 -12.62 -13.55
C THR A 109 13.45 -11.56 -12.62
N PHE A 110 14.06 -11.30 -11.46
CA PHE A 110 13.53 -10.36 -10.48
C PHE A 110 13.58 -8.93 -11.02
N ASP A 111 12.43 -8.26 -11.08
CA ASP A 111 12.30 -6.92 -11.67
C ASP A 111 11.56 -5.90 -10.77
N GLU A 112 11.31 -4.71 -11.30
CA GLU A 112 10.58 -3.64 -10.59
C GLU A 112 9.12 -4.03 -10.29
N PHE A 113 8.50 -4.86 -11.12
CA PHE A 113 7.13 -5.32 -10.91
C PHE A 113 7.04 -6.30 -9.74
N ASP A 114 8.02 -7.18 -9.58
CA ASP A 114 8.12 -8.05 -8.40
C ASP A 114 8.23 -7.22 -7.11
N LEU A 115 9.09 -6.19 -7.11
CA LEU A 115 9.24 -5.27 -5.98
C LEU A 115 7.92 -4.60 -5.60
N MET A 116 7.13 -4.16 -6.58
CA MET A 116 5.84 -3.52 -6.33
C MET A 116 4.79 -4.48 -5.73
N ASN A 117 4.91 -5.79 -5.96
CA ASN A 117 3.99 -6.78 -5.43
C ASN A 117 4.42 -7.33 -4.05
N GLU A 118 5.73 -7.38 -3.79
CA GLU A 118 6.29 -7.99 -2.59
C GLU A 118 6.60 -6.97 -1.48
N ASP A 119 6.96 -5.73 -1.85
CA ASP A 119 7.31 -4.67 -0.90
C ASP A 119 6.23 -3.58 -0.84
N PHE A 120 5.42 -3.65 0.23
CA PHE A 120 4.38 -2.68 0.53
C PHE A 120 4.88 -1.24 0.56
N PHE A 121 6.02 -0.96 1.20
CA PHE A 121 6.50 0.40 1.39
C PHE A 121 7.10 0.98 0.11
N TYR A 122 7.72 0.14 -0.72
CA TYR A 122 8.14 0.53 -2.06
C TYR A 122 6.93 0.91 -2.91
N TRP A 123 5.90 0.07 -2.93
CA TRP A 123 4.66 0.36 -3.64
C TRP A 123 3.99 1.64 -3.16
N VAL A 124 3.91 1.87 -1.85
CA VAL A 124 3.37 3.12 -1.30
C VAL A 124 4.16 4.33 -1.81
N ALA A 125 5.50 4.28 -1.77
CA ALA A 125 6.33 5.39 -2.21
C ALA A 125 6.17 5.67 -3.72
N ALA A 126 6.13 4.62 -4.54
CA ALA A 126 5.88 4.72 -5.97
C ALA A 126 4.50 5.35 -6.26
N ALA A 127 3.45 4.83 -5.61
CA ALA A 127 2.08 5.33 -5.77
C ALA A 127 1.92 6.78 -5.29
N TRP A 128 2.66 7.19 -4.26
CA TRP A 128 2.63 8.57 -3.76
C TRP A 128 3.28 9.54 -4.75
N ASN A 129 4.48 9.20 -5.23
CA ASN A 129 5.29 10.12 -6.02
C ASN A 129 4.83 10.24 -7.47
N ALA A 130 4.15 9.23 -8.02
CA ALA A 130 3.63 9.23 -9.37
C ALA A 130 2.14 8.86 -9.39
N PRO A 131 1.23 9.80 -9.05
CA PRO A 131 -0.21 9.53 -9.00
C PRO A 131 -0.84 9.29 -10.38
N ASP A 132 -0.16 9.71 -11.46
CA ASP A 132 -0.50 9.46 -12.87
C ASP A 132 -0.06 8.08 -13.38
N LEU A 133 0.95 7.47 -12.75
CA LEU A 133 1.26 6.03 -12.83
C LEU A 133 0.23 5.20 -12.04
N GLU A 134 -1.05 5.46 -12.32
CA GLU A 134 -2.15 4.50 -12.14
C GLU A 134 -1.94 3.23 -13.01
N THR A 135 -0.74 3.01 -13.56
CA THR A 135 -0.24 1.77 -14.15
C THR A 135 -0.31 0.59 -13.16
N VAL A 136 -0.41 0.85 -11.85
CA VAL A 136 -0.75 -0.16 -10.82
C VAL A 136 -2.14 0.07 -10.20
N ARG A 137 -3.11 0.58 -10.97
CA ARG A 137 -4.53 0.22 -10.73
C ARG A 137 -4.75 -1.30 -10.93
N LYS A 138 -3.86 -1.95 -11.70
CA LYS A 138 -4.05 -3.29 -12.30
C LYS A 138 -3.41 -4.49 -11.58
N ALA A 139 -2.45 -4.35 -10.67
CA ALA A 139 -1.83 -5.53 -10.02
C ALA A 139 -2.54 -5.99 -8.72
N SER A 140 -3.52 -5.25 -8.21
CA SER A 140 -4.20 -5.59 -6.94
C SER A 140 -5.73 -5.54 -6.99
N CYS A 141 -6.36 -4.91 -7.99
CA CYS A 141 -7.71 -5.28 -8.39
C CYS A 141 -7.63 -6.47 -9.37
N TRP A 142 -7.26 -7.68 -8.90
CA TRP A 142 -7.47 -8.91 -9.70
C TRP A 142 -8.98 -9.14 -9.87
N GLY A 143 -9.58 -8.48 -10.85
CA GLY A 143 -11.01 -8.49 -11.13
C GLY A 143 -11.60 -7.12 -11.48
N VAL A 144 -10.96 -6.30 -12.31
CA VAL A 144 -11.73 -5.45 -13.22
C VAL A 144 -11.53 -6.05 -14.60
N SER A 145 -12.42 -6.97 -14.99
CA SER A 145 -12.67 -7.13 -16.42
C SER A 145 -13.07 -5.75 -16.94
N PRO A 146 -12.54 -5.30 -18.10
CA PRO A 146 -13.11 -4.11 -18.73
C PRO A 146 -14.63 -4.31 -18.85
N PRO A 147 -15.44 -3.23 -18.80
CA PRO A 147 -16.84 -3.37 -19.17
C PRO A 147 -16.89 -4.08 -20.52
N ILE A 148 -17.65 -5.17 -20.58
CA ILE A 148 -18.04 -5.73 -21.88
C ILE A 148 -18.82 -4.59 -22.53
N GLU A 149 -18.20 -3.92 -23.51
CA GLU A 149 -18.96 -3.15 -24.46
C GLU A 149 -19.92 -4.15 -25.09
N ASN A 150 -21.18 -4.10 -24.66
CA ASN A 150 -22.23 -4.62 -25.49
C ASN A 150 -22.19 -3.74 -26.74
N GLU A 151 -21.53 -4.23 -27.79
CA GLU A 151 -21.91 -3.88 -29.15
C GLU A 151 -23.39 -4.27 -29.26
N GLN A 152 -24.26 -3.30 -28.99
CA GLN A 152 -25.62 -3.31 -29.49
C GLN A 152 -25.54 -2.81 -30.93
N ASP A 153 -26.03 -3.69 -31.80
CA ASP A 153 -26.42 -3.55 -33.21
C ASP A 153 -25.36 -3.75 -34.30
#